data_AF-A1ZN98-F1
#
_entry.id   AF-A1ZN98-F1
#
_cell.length_a   1.000
_cell.length_b   1.000
_cell.length_c   1.000
_cell.angle_alpha   90.00
_cell.angle_beta   90.00
_cell.angle_gamma   90.00
#
_symmetry.space_group_name_H-M   'P 1'
#
loop_
_entity.id
_entity.type
_entity.pdbx_description
1 polymer ?
#
loop_
_entity_poly.entity_id
_entity_poly.type
_entity_poly.pdbx_seq_one_letter_code
_entity_poly.pdbx_strand_id
1 'polypeptide(L)'
;MSLFKRKRKKRKKKEQEAAAKASADAPKTKKRKSAGDEGSDADGEGSKRRAERAGDEDPKPVTKGKKPKYDLGKGRSVYPSKDANGKTVYLPKESDASEAEKAKGLFVSDEDALGDQPGKELVKDGQPKKDLGKGRDIYPSKNAEGKTVYLPKKSEASDAEIRAGAFVDDAAAEGDAQGQSLQAGLKPKKDLGKGRDIHPAKNADGKLVYLPKKSEATDAEKRAGLFVDDAAVEAAQPKGKAPAEGGKPKYDLGKGRNIYPTQGEDGKLVYLPKESEATDLEKSQGLFVRDADEGNPARNTATDQKGDTNGSQHQQRRSERAGNLPAANPQTETDSGKPRDLAKRPVPEAQDGTPLWDGKTMPEVDAEVSQNLLKNLKPKYDIGKGRMLYPTEIAPGKIGYLPLKDEASPQEQEAGIYLRLVPEEPLEEFLARNQAEVPAASYEVGEGKVKARSETALAQAISRHQPLVLRSQKYLNELAEAATGLGQEWES
;
A
#
# COMPACT_ATOMS: atom_id res chain seq x y z
N MET A 1 25.04 -54.84 -33.46
CA MET A 1 23.61 -54.50 -33.28
C MET A 1 23.13 -55.03 -31.91
N SER A 2 23.65 -54.52 -30.80
CA SER A 2 23.23 -53.31 -30.06
C SER A 2 22.06 -53.55 -29.07
N LEU A 3 22.39 -54.27 -27.99
CA LEU A 3 22.22 -54.01 -26.54
C LEU A 3 21.05 -53.18 -25.95
N PHE A 4 20.16 -52.56 -26.71
CA PHE A 4 19.11 -51.68 -26.16
C PHE A 4 17.76 -52.36 -25.85
N LYS A 5 17.53 -53.61 -26.28
CA LYS A 5 16.24 -54.30 -26.06
C LYS A 5 16.13 -55.11 -24.76
N ARG A 6 17.18 -55.22 -23.94
CA ARG A 6 17.16 -55.99 -22.66
C ARG A 6 16.90 -55.17 -21.40
N LYS A 7 16.93 -53.83 -21.43
CA LYS A 7 16.72 -52.99 -20.22
C LYS A 7 15.26 -52.60 -19.92
N ARG A 8 14.32 -52.73 -20.87
CA ARG A 8 12.90 -52.35 -20.65
C ARG A 8 12.05 -53.42 -19.96
N LYS A 9 12.47 -54.69 -19.95
CA LYS A 9 11.70 -55.81 -19.35
C LYS A 9 11.92 -56.00 -17.84
N LYS A 10 12.95 -55.37 -17.25
CA LYS A 10 13.26 -55.45 -15.80
C LYS A 10 12.63 -54.35 -14.94
N ARG A 11 12.12 -53.26 -15.53
CA ARG A 11 11.47 -52.17 -14.77
C ARG A 11 9.98 -52.40 -14.48
N LYS A 12 9.22 -53.09 -15.35
CA LYS A 12 7.80 -53.40 -15.11
C LYS A 12 7.55 -54.48 -14.05
N LYS A 13 8.55 -55.33 -13.73
CA LYS A 13 8.39 -56.41 -12.72
C LYS A 13 8.61 -55.92 -11.28
N LYS A 14 9.28 -54.78 -11.08
CA LYS A 14 9.58 -54.24 -9.74
C LYS A 14 8.50 -53.29 -9.20
N GLU A 15 7.56 -52.87 -10.04
CA GLU A 15 6.47 -51.94 -9.67
C GLU A 15 5.17 -52.69 -9.30
N GLN A 16 5.02 -53.94 -9.72
CA GLN A 16 3.89 -54.81 -9.33
C GLN A 16 4.13 -55.60 -8.03
N GLU A 17 5.35 -55.61 -7.49
CA GLU A 17 5.71 -56.35 -6.26
C GLU A 17 5.66 -55.46 -4.99
N ALA A 18 5.54 -54.13 -5.14
CA ALA A 18 5.43 -53.19 -4.02
C ALA A 18 3.96 -52.89 -3.62
N ALA A 19 2.98 -53.22 -4.47
CA ALA A 19 1.55 -52.99 -4.20
C ALA A 19 0.85 -54.15 -3.47
N ALA A 20 1.55 -55.26 -3.16
CA ALA A 20 0.95 -56.49 -2.63
C ALA A 20 1.39 -56.86 -1.20
N LYS A 21 1.98 -55.94 -0.42
CA LYS A 21 2.59 -56.27 0.89
C LYS A 21 2.28 -55.32 2.06
N ALA A 22 1.16 -54.61 2.05
CA ALA A 22 0.70 -53.85 3.24
C ALA A 22 -0.82 -53.89 3.48
N SER A 23 -1.51 -54.91 2.95
CA SER A 23 -2.91 -55.22 3.28
C SER A 23 -2.99 -56.58 3.99
N ALA A 24 -2.56 -56.62 5.26
CA ALA A 24 -2.84 -57.76 6.14
C ALA A 24 -2.52 -57.34 7.59
N ASP A 25 -3.51 -56.84 8.31
CA ASP A 25 -3.83 -57.29 9.68
C ASP A 25 -4.93 -56.42 10.28
N ALA A 26 -6.16 -56.95 10.22
CA ALA A 26 -7.23 -56.60 11.14
C ALA A 26 -7.26 -57.64 12.26
N PRO A 27 -7.62 -57.26 13.51
CA PRO A 27 -8.79 -57.95 14.05
C PRO A 27 -9.68 -57.15 15.02
N LYS A 28 -10.98 -57.49 14.91
CA LYS A 28 -11.95 -57.86 15.97
C LYS A 28 -12.62 -56.76 16.81
N THR A 29 -13.85 -56.51 16.39
CA THR A 29 -15.01 -56.04 17.15
C THR A 29 -15.33 -56.92 18.38
N LYS A 30 -15.57 -56.29 19.55
CA LYS A 30 -16.27 -56.89 20.70
C LYS A 30 -17.54 -56.11 21.02
N LYS A 31 -18.59 -56.88 21.34
CA LYS A 31 -20.00 -56.53 21.53
C LYS A 31 -20.37 -56.80 23.01
N ARG A 32 -20.91 -55.80 23.73
CA ARG A 32 -21.70 -55.86 25.01
C ARG A 32 -22.42 -54.51 25.09
N LYS A 33 -23.76 -54.30 25.18
CA LYS A 33 -24.97 -54.94 25.75
C LYS A 33 -25.16 -54.75 27.26
N SER A 34 -25.94 -53.73 27.63
CA SER A 34 -26.92 -53.58 28.75
C SER A 34 -27.29 -52.07 28.82
N ALA A 35 -28.52 -51.56 28.64
CA ALA A 35 -29.84 -51.81 29.25
C ALA A 35 -29.97 -51.27 30.70
N GLY A 36 -30.90 -50.30 30.86
CA GLY A 36 -31.57 -49.87 32.10
C GLY A 36 -30.91 -48.69 32.83
N ASP A 37 -31.58 -47.53 32.96
CA ASP A 37 -32.53 -47.26 34.06
C ASP A 37 -33.21 -45.88 33.88
N GLU A 38 -34.40 -45.77 34.46
CA GLU A 38 -35.39 -44.70 34.34
C GLU A 38 -35.12 -43.50 35.28
N GLY A 39 -35.78 -42.37 34.97
CA GLY A 39 -36.25 -41.41 35.97
C GLY A 39 -35.42 -40.14 36.15
N SER A 40 -35.96 -39.00 35.71
CA SER A 40 -36.75 -38.10 36.57
C SER A 40 -36.72 -36.66 36.06
N ASP A 41 -37.90 -36.09 35.86
CA ASP A 41 -38.19 -34.67 35.72
C ASP A 41 -37.54 -33.83 36.83
N ALA A 42 -36.98 -32.67 36.45
CA ALA A 42 -36.91 -31.50 37.31
C ALA A 42 -36.65 -30.24 36.48
N ASP A 43 -37.64 -29.35 36.49
CA ASP A 43 -37.57 -27.96 36.10
C ASP A 43 -36.37 -27.22 36.71
N GLY A 44 -35.80 -26.30 35.94
CA GLY A 44 -34.69 -25.47 36.37
C GLY A 44 -34.44 -24.31 35.43
N GLU A 45 -35.25 -23.27 35.56
CA GLU A 45 -35.02 -21.94 35.03
C GLU A 45 -33.60 -21.43 35.30
N GLY A 46 -33.08 -20.65 34.35
CA GLY A 46 -32.20 -19.52 34.66
C GLY A 46 -30.74 -19.86 34.90
N SER A 47 -29.92 -19.80 33.84
CA SER A 47 -28.54 -19.35 33.96
C SER A 47 -27.99 -18.76 32.66
N LYS A 48 -27.91 -17.43 32.70
CA LYS A 48 -27.06 -16.51 31.93
C LYS A 48 -25.86 -17.19 31.26
N ARG A 49 -25.89 -17.30 29.92
CA ARG A 49 -24.67 -17.46 29.11
C ARG A 49 -23.91 -16.14 29.10
N ARG A 50 -23.19 -15.89 30.18
CA ARG A 50 -22.08 -14.94 30.21
C ARG A 50 -20.99 -15.57 29.33
N ALA A 51 -20.84 -15.07 28.11
CA ALA A 51 -19.65 -15.33 27.33
C ALA A 51 -18.46 -14.79 28.14
N GLU A 52 -17.77 -15.69 28.83
CA GLU A 52 -16.43 -15.42 29.34
C GLU A 52 -15.57 -15.13 28.12
N ARG A 53 -15.39 -13.83 27.90
CA ARG A 53 -14.36 -13.26 27.05
C ARG A 53 -13.04 -13.85 27.58
N ALA A 54 -12.51 -14.82 26.84
CA ALA A 54 -11.20 -15.40 27.10
C ALA A 54 -10.24 -14.23 27.30
N GLY A 55 -9.71 -14.14 28.53
CA GLY A 55 -8.67 -13.18 28.85
C GLY A 55 -7.46 -13.44 27.96
N ASP A 56 -6.66 -12.40 27.78
CA ASP A 56 -5.31 -12.48 27.24
C ASP A 56 -4.51 -13.49 28.06
N GLU A 57 -4.58 -14.78 27.72
CA GLU A 57 -3.71 -15.80 28.29
C GLU A 57 -2.35 -15.64 27.62
N ASP A 58 -1.36 -15.24 28.41
CA ASP A 58 0.01 -15.05 27.96
C ASP A 58 0.54 -16.31 27.24
N PRO A 59 1.35 -16.13 26.17
CA PRO A 59 1.90 -17.25 25.41
C PRO A 59 2.71 -18.19 26.30
N LYS A 60 2.60 -19.50 26.06
CA LYS A 60 3.31 -20.49 26.87
C LYS A 60 4.78 -20.54 26.45
N PRO A 61 5.74 -20.52 27.40
CA PRO A 61 7.15 -20.52 27.06
C PRO A 61 7.59 -21.89 26.51
N VAL A 62 8.60 -21.88 25.64
CA VAL A 62 9.22 -23.11 25.11
C VAL A 62 10.19 -23.72 26.14
N THR A 63 10.10 -25.03 26.33
CA THR A 63 11.08 -25.79 27.10
C THR A 63 12.39 -25.97 26.33
N LYS A 64 13.45 -25.30 26.81
CA LYS A 64 14.81 -25.44 26.29
C LYS A 64 15.29 -26.91 26.39
N GLY A 65 15.91 -27.41 25.32
CA GLY A 65 16.57 -28.73 25.27
C GLY A 65 15.83 -29.86 24.54
N LYS A 66 14.57 -29.69 24.15
CA LYS A 66 13.84 -30.66 23.30
C LYS A 66 13.64 -30.10 21.89
N LYS A 67 13.83 -30.94 20.87
CA LYS A 67 13.65 -30.55 19.46
C LYS A 67 12.16 -30.42 19.13
N PRO A 68 11.75 -29.45 18.29
CA PRO A 68 10.40 -29.38 17.76
C PRO A 68 10.05 -30.65 16.96
N LYS A 69 8.77 -30.98 16.93
CA LYS A 69 8.22 -32.12 16.17
C LYS A 69 7.38 -31.60 15.01
N TYR A 70 7.30 -32.39 13.94
CA TYR A 70 6.39 -32.08 12.85
C TYR A 70 5.06 -32.79 13.09
N ASP A 71 3.98 -32.02 13.19
CA ASP A 71 2.61 -32.52 13.29
C ASP A 71 2.10 -32.88 11.89
N LEU A 72 2.15 -34.18 11.57
CA LEU A 72 1.68 -34.73 10.30
C LEU A 72 0.19 -34.48 10.05
N GLY A 73 -0.63 -34.37 11.10
CA GLY A 73 -2.07 -34.19 10.96
C GLY A 73 -2.47 -32.78 10.52
N LYS A 74 -1.65 -31.78 10.89
CA LYS A 74 -1.90 -30.37 10.58
C LYS A 74 -0.84 -29.73 9.68
N GLY A 75 0.17 -30.49 9.25
CA GLY A 75 1.20 -30.04 8.31
C GLY A 75 2.13 -28.94 8.83
N ARG A 76 2.32 -28.84 10.15
CA ARG A 76 3.04 -27.73 10.79
C ARG A 76 4.02 -28.19 11.87
N SER A 77 4.96 -27.32 12.26
CA SER A 77 5.90 -27.62 13.35
C SER A 77 5.26 -27.28 14.70
N VAL A 78 5.48 -28.14 15.69
CA VAL A 78 5.04 -27.96 17.08
C VAL A 78 6.23 -28.00 18.03
N TYR A 79 6.25 -27.07 18.97
CA TYR A 79 7.35 -26.78 19.87
C TYR A 79 7.02 -27.26 21.29
N PRO A 80 8.01 -27.82 22.01
CA PRO A 80 7.78 -28.36 23.34
C PRO A 80 7.58 -27.23 24.36
N SER A 81 6.44 -27.22 25.04
CA SER A 81 6.10 -26.32 26.16
C SER A 81 5.69 -27.14 27.39
N LYS A 82 5.56 -26.51 28.57
CA LYS A 82 5.04 -27.15 29.79
C LYS A 82 3.57 -26.81 29.99
N ASP A 83 2.76 -27.81 30.28
CA ASP A 83 1.41 -27.57 30.80
C ASP A 83 1.46 -27.15 32.29
N ALA A 84 0.29 -26.82 32.85
CA ALA A 84 0.14 -26.48 34.27
C ALA A 84 0.60 -27.58 35.23
N ASN A 85 0.72 -28.83 34.75
CA ASN A 85 1.19 -29.99 35.51
C ASN A 85 2.69 -30.27 35.29
N GLY A 86 3.40 -29.41 34.56
CA GLY A 86 4.82 -29.57 34.23
C GLY A 86 5.13 -30.62 33.18
N LYS A 87 4.12 -31.22 32.54
CA LYS A 87 4.29 -32.20 31.46
C LYS A 87 4.63 -31.49 30.15
N THR A 88 5.54 -32.07 29.37
CA THR A 88 5.86 -31.53 28.04
C THR A 88 4.71 -31.76 27.07
N VAL A 89 4.11 -30.69 26.58
CA VAL A 89 3.12 -30.66 25.50
C VAL A 89 3.76 -30.02 24.28
N TYR A 90 3.34 -30.39 23.08
CA TYR A 90 3.85 -29.77 21.85
C TYR A 90 2.78 -28.85 21.28
N LEU A 91 3.08 -27.54 21.20
CA LEU A 91 2.16 -26.50 20.78
C LEU A 91 2.67 -25.83 19.49
N PRO A 92 1.78 -25.41 18.56
CA PRO A 92 2.19 -24.65 17.39
C PRO A 92 2.75 -23.28 17.80
N LYS A 93 3.51 -22.65 16.89
CA LYS A 93 3.82 -21.22 17.00
C LYS A 93 2.55 -20.39 16.79
N GLU A 94 2.54 -19.17 17.28
CA GLU A 94 1.38 -18.27 17.21
C GLU A 94 0.91 -18.05 15.78
N SER A 95 1.84 -17.83 14.83
CA SER A 95 1.49 -17.64 13.41
C SER A 95 0.87 -18.89 12.76
N ASP A 96 1.15 -20.08 13.26
CA ASP A 96 0.61 -21.36 12.75
C ASP A 96 -0.60 -21.87 13.55
N ALA A 97 -0.95 -21.21 14.66
CA ALA A 97 -2.06 -21.60 15.52
C ALA A 97 -3.41 -21.22 14.89
N SER A 98 -4.37 -22.14 14.97
CA SER A 98 -5.76 -21.85 14.56
C SER A 98 -6.40 -20.86 15.53
N GLU A 99 -7.44 -20.13 15.09
CA GLU A 99 -8.15 -19.17 15.96
C GLU A 99 -8.66 -19.81 17.25
N ALA A 100 -9.11 -21.07 17.19
CA ALA A 100 -9.54 -21.83 18.36
C ALA A 100 -8.39 -22.22 19.31
N GLU A 101 -7.15 -22.33 18.81
CA GLU A 101 -5.95 -22.55 19.62
C GLU A 101 -5.46 -21.24 20.23
N LYS A 102 -5.52 -20.13 19.47
CA LYS A 102 -5.22 -18.78 19.97
C LYS A 102 -6.15 -18.37 21.11
N ALA A 103 -7.45 -18.57 20.92
CA ALA A 103 -8.47 -18.28 21.94
C ALA A 103 -8.33 -19.12 23.23
N LYS A 104 -7.50 -20.17 23.22
CA LYS A 104 -7.25 -21.06 24.37
C LYS A 104 -5.81 -20.96 24.90
N GLY A 105 -5.01 -20.01 24.43
CA GLY A 105 -3.59 -19.93 24.79
C GLY A 105 -2.79 -21.21 24.48
N LEU A 106 -3.21 -21.98 23.45
CA LEU A 106 -2.59 -23.25 23.06
C LEU A 106 -1.54 -23.05 21.96
N PHE A 107 -0.67 -22.07 22.16
CA PHE A 107 0.44 -21.75 21.27
C PHE A 107 1.67 -21.34 22.09
N VAL A 108 2.82 -21.34 21.43
CA VAL A 108 4.05 -20.69 21.92
C VAL A 108 4.26 -19.41 21.12
N SER A 109 4.85 -18.39 21.73
CA SER A 109 5.21 -17.18 20.99
C SER A 109 6.15 -17.53 19.83
N ASP A 110 6.04 -16.81 18.72
CA ASP A 110 6.92 -17.04 17.56
C ASP A 110 8.40 -16.84 17.95
N GLU A 111 8.68 -15.93 18.87
CA GLU A 111 10.01 -15.65 19.42
C GLU A 111 10.56 -16.85 20.23
N ASP A 112 9.76 -17.41 21.13
CA ASP A 112 10.15 -18.58 21.94
C ASP A 112 10.34 -19.84 21.09
N ALA A 113 9.51 -20.01 20.05
CA ALA A 113 9.60 -21.11 19.10
C ALA A 113 10.93 -21.13 18.33
N LEU A 114 11.46 -19.95 17.99
CA LEU A 114 12.70 -19.80 17.23
C LEU A 114 13.96 -19.96 18.10
N GLY A 115 13.84 -19.65 19.40
CA GLY A 115 14.88 -19.80 20.39
C GLY A 115 15.98 -18.73 20.32
N ASP A 116 16.53 -18.38 21.47
CA ASP A 116 17.66 -17.46 21.61
C ASP A 116 18.98 -18.13 21.18
N GLN A 117 19.12 -18.47 19.89
CA GLN A 117 20.46 -18.71 19.38
C GLN A 117 21.14 -17.35 19.20
N PRO A 118 22.35 -17.13 19.76
CA PRO A 118 23.10 -15.92 19.46
C PRO A 118 23.45 -15.91 17.96
N GLY A 119 23.25 -14.78 17.29
CA GLY A 119 23.66 -14.62 15.90
C GLY A 119 25.19 -14.74 15.76
N LYS A 120 25.66 -14.95 14.53
CA LYS A 120 27.10 -14.93 14.28
C LYS A 120 27.63 -13.51 14.27
N GLU A 121 28.83 -13.33 14.80
CA GLU A 121 29.54 -12.06 14.73
C GLU A 121 29.88 -11.70 13.27
N LEU A 122 29.65 -10.43 12.96
CA LEU A 122 30.01 -9.84 11.68
C LEU A 122 31.51 -9.62 11.56
N VAL A 123 32.02 -9.80 10.34
CA VAL A 123 33.36 -9.36 9.98
C VAL A 123 33.36 -7.83 9.93
N LYS A 124 34.14 -7.19 10.80
CA LYS A 124 34.39 -5.74 10.73
C LYS A 124 34.82 -5.36 9.32
N ASP A 125 34.17 -4.34 8.76
CA ASP A 125 34.39 -3.78 7.41
C ASP A 125 33.97 -4.67 6.22
N GLY A 126 33.33 -5.81 6.47
CA GLY A 126 32.84 -6.67 5.41
C GLY A 126 31.60 -6.10 4.72
N GLN A 127 31.63 -5.94 3.39
CA GLN A 127 30.47 -5.49 2.63
C GLN A 127 29.42 -6.61 2.47
N PRO A 128 28.12 -6.33 2.67
CA PRO A 128 27.07 -7.28 2.36
C PRO A 128 27.01 -7.55 0.86
N LYS A 129 26.47 -8.72 0.54
CA LYS A 129 26.19 -9.14 -0.83
C LYS A 129 24.70 -9.41 -0.96
N LYS A 130 24.19 -9.30 -2.18
CA LYS A 130 22.82 -9.69 -2.47
C LYS A 130 22.75 -11.20 -2.72
N ASP A 131 21.90 -11.89 -1.97
CA ASP A 131 21.54 -13.29 -2.22
C ASP A 131 20.63 -13.34 -3.45
N LEU A 132 21.19 -13.66 -4.62
CA LEU A 132 20.45 -13.73 -5.88
C LEU A 132 19.31 -14.76 -5.86
N GLY A 133 19.38 -15.77 -4.99
CA GLY A 133 18.34 -16.81 -4.90
C GLY A 133 17.10 -16.34 -4.16
N LYS A 134 17.26 -15.49 -3.14
CA LYS A 134 16.17 -15.05 -2.26
C LYS A 134 15.92 -13.53 -2.27
N GLY A 135 16.71 -12.76 -3.01
CA GLY A 135 16.55 -11.32 -3.19
C GLY A 135 16.91 -10.46 -1.98
N ARG A 136 17.46 -11.07 -0.92
CA ARG A 136 17.78 -10.44 0.38
C ARG A 136 19.27 -10.13 0.52
N ASP A 137 19.64 -9.34 1.52
CA ASP A 137 21.04 -9.03 1.80
C ASP A 137 21.65 -10.05 2.76
N ILE A 138 22.86 -10.50 2.44
CA ILE A 138 23.65 -11.44 3.25
C ILE A 138 24.95 -10.78 3.67
N TYR A 139 25.27 -10.93 4.94
CA TYR A 139 26.32 -10.21 5.62
C TYR A 139 27.50 -11.13 5.94
N PRO A 140 28.75 -10.68 5.78
CA PRO A 140 29.92 -11.49 6.05
C PRO A 140 30.10 -11.73 7.55
N SER A 141 30.14 -12.99 7.94
CA SER A 141 30.39 -13.49 9.30
C SER A 141 31.53 -14.50 9.29
N LYS A 142 32.15 -14.79 10.45
CA LYS A 142 33.14 -15.88 10.55
C LYS A 142 32.47 -17.18 10.98
N ASN A 143 32.80 -18.28 10.30
CA ASN A 143 32.46 -19.62 10.78
C ASN A 143 33.46 -20.09 11.85
N ALA A 144 33.21 -21.27 12.44
CA ALA A 144 34.09 -21.87 13.46
C ALA A 144 35.52 -22.16 12.94
N GLU A 145 35.71 -22.24 11.62
CA GLU A 145 37.02 -22.41 10.96
C GLU A 145 37.70 -21.07 10.62
N GLY A 146 37.09 -19.94 10.99
CA GLY A 146 37.59 -18.59 10.69
C GLY A 146 37.37 -18.13 9.25
N LYS A 147 36.69 -18.92 8.40
CA LYS A 147 36.34 -18.54 7.02
C LYS A 147 35.15 -17.59 6.99
N THR A 148 35.18 -16.63 6.08
CA THR A 148 34.06 -15.71 5.84
C THR A 148 32.90 -16.44 5.17
N VAL A 149 31.74 -16.43 5.81
CA VAL A 149 30.48 -16.96 5.30
C VAL A 149 29.45 -15.84 5.31
N TYR A 150 28.65 -15.75 4.26
CA TYR A 150 27.61 -14.73 4.14
C TYR A 150 26.29 -15.26 4.67
N LEU A 151 25.76 -14.61 5.70
CA LEU A 151 24.54 -15.02 6.39
C LEU A 151 23.50 -13.90 6.41
N PRO A 152 22.20 -14.19 6.29
CA PRO A 152 21.14 -13.19 6.36
C PRO A 152 21.01 -12.59 7.77
N LYS A 153 20.32 -11.45 7.87
CA LYS A 153 19.77 -10.93 9.13
C LYS A 153 18.83 -11.94 9.78
N LYS A 154 18.66 -11.89 11.10
CA LYS A 154 17.74 -12.77 11.84
C LYS A 154 16.31 -12.62 11.34
N SER A 155 15.85 -11.40 11.08
CA SER A 155 14.52 -11.10 10.52
C SER A 155 14.30 -11.62 9.10
N GLU A 156 15.37 -11.81 8.33
CA GLU A 156 15.31 -12.28 6.93
C GLU A 156 15.71 -13.77 6.78
N ALA A 157 16.12 -14.40 7.88
CA ALA A 157 16.51 -15.79 7.92
C ALA A 157 15.27 -16.70 7.93
N SER A 158 15.36 -17.81 7.20
CA SER A 158 14.34 -18.85 7.27
C SER A 158 14.40 -19.59 8.60
N ASP A 159 13.29 -20.21 9.02
CA ASP A 159 13.22 -21.04 10.25
C ASP A 159 14.36 -22.08 10.33
N ALA A 160 14.77 -22.64 9.19
CA ALA A 160 15.88 -23.59 9.12
C ALA A 160 17.25 -22.92 9.38
N GLU A 161 17.45 -21.70 8.86
CA GLU A 161 18.66 -20.90 9.07
C GLU A 161 18.75 -20.42 10.52
N ILE A 162 17.64 -19.97 11.11
CA ILE A 162 17.58 -19.55 12.52
C ILE A 162 17.91 -20.72 13.45
N ARG A 163 17.29 -21.89 13.24
CA ARG A 163 17.56 -23.10 14.03
C ARG A 163 19.00 -23.60 13.90
N ALA A 164 19.67 -23.30 12.79
CA ALA A 164 21.05 -23.65 12.55
C ALA A 164 22.06 -22.59 13.04
N GLY A 165 21.59 -21.47 13.60
CA GLY A 165 22.45 -20.34 13.98
C GLY A 165 23.15 -19.73 12.76
N ALA A 166 22.51 -19.81 11.59
CA ALA A 166 23.03 -19.37 10.31
C ALA A 166 22.48 -17.98 9.94
N PHE A 167 22.55 -17.04 10.88
CA PHE A 167 22.14 -15.65 10.71
C PHE A 167 23.09 -14.71 11.47
N VAL A 168 23.01 -13.41 11.17
CA VAL A 168 23.63 -12.33 11.95
C VAL A 168 22.54 -11.57 12.70
N ASP A 169 22.85 -11.07 13.89
CA ASP A 169 21.89 -10.25 14.64
C ASP A 169 21.61 -8.93 13.92
N ASP A 170 20.34 -8.53 13.89
CA ASP A 170 19.87 -7.37 13.12
C ASP A 170 20.57 -6.08 13.54
N ALA A 171 20.71 -5.86 14.85
CA ALA A 171 21.41 -4.71 15.40
C ALA A 171 22.89 -4.66 14.95
N ALA A 172 23.55 -5.82 14.98
CA ALA A 172 24.94 -5.92 14.55
C ALA A 172 25.06 -5.64 13.03
N ALA A 173 24.10 -6.09 12.22
CA ALA A 173 24.07 -5.93 10.76
C ALA A 173 23.77 -4.50 10.30
N GLU A 174 23.03 -3.72 11.11
CA GLU A 174 22.73 -2.32 10.86
C GLU A 174 23.86 -1.37 11.27
N GLY A 175 24.78 -1.86 12.12
CA GLY A 175 25.95 -1.13 12.57
C GLY A 175 25.58 -0.09 13.62
N ASP A 176 26.19 -0.20 14.80
CA ASP A 176 26.13 0.82 15.87
C ASP A 176 26.97 2.06 15.52
N ALA A 177 27.00 2.48 14.25
CA ALA A 177 27.67 3.71 13.88
C ALA A 177 26.92 4.87 14.56
N GLN A 178 27.56 5.51 15.54
CA GLN A 178 27.02 6.73 16.14
C GLN A 178 26.94 7.80 15.03
N GLY A 179 25.74 8.35 14.84
CA GLY A 179 25.53 9.44 13.90
C GLY A 179 26.41 10.64 14.26
N GLN A 180 26.71 11.49 13.27
CA GLN A 180 27.43 12.73 13.54
C GLN A 180 26.52 13.73 14.25
N SER A 181 27.12 14.54 15.12
CA SER A 181 26.39 15.56 15.86
C SER A 181 25.94 16.69 14.93
N LEU A 182 24.66 17.04 15.04
CA LEU A 182 24.07 18.14 14.30
C LEU A 182 24.70 19.47 14.73
N GLN A 183 25.09 20.29 13.76
CA GLN A 183 25.51 21.66 14.00
C GLN A 183 24.28 22.57 14.00
N ALA A 184 23.86 23.01 15.19
CA ALA A 184 22.73 23.91 15.35
C ALA A 184 22.92 25.27 14.64
N GLY A 185 21.81 25.88 14.22
CA GLY A 185 21.75 27.24 13.66
C GLY A 185 22.03 27.36 12.16
N LEU A 186 22.39 26.27 11.46
CA LEU A 186 22.60 26.26 10.01
C LEU A 186 21.43 25.58 9.30
N LYS A 187 21.03 26.12 8.14
CA LYS A 187 19.91 25.58 7.36
C LYS A 187 20.31 24.28 6.65
N PRO A 188 19.38 23.30 6.56
CA PRO A 188 19.57 22.15 5.68
C PRO A 188 19.69 22.60 4.23
N LYS A 189 20.40 21.79 3.43
CA LYS A 189 20.52 21.97 1.98
C LYS A 189 19.82 20.82 1.28
N LYS A 190 19.37 21.04 0.04
CA LYS A 190 18.83 19.97 -0.78
C LYS A 190 19.95 19.25 -1.51
N ASP A 191 20.04 17.93 -1.34
CA ASP A 191 20.91 17.06 -2.12
C ASP A 191 20.29 16.87 -3.51
N LEU A 192 20.80 17.60 -4.51
CA LEU A 192 20.28 17.57 -5.88
C LEU A 192 20.42 16.18 -6.55
N GLY A 193 21.34 15.34 -6.09
CA GLY A 193 21.54 14.00 -6.65
C GLY A 193 20.48 13.00 -6.19
N LYS A 194 19.99 13.14 -4.96
CA LYS A 194 19.05 12.18 -4.33
C LYS A 194 17.71 12.79 -3.92
N GLY A 195 17.51 14.09 -4.15
CA GLY A 195 16.24 14.79 -3.90
C GLY A 195 15.86 14.97 -2.42
N ARG A 196 16.80 14.72 -1.50
CA ARG A 196 16.58 14.70 -0.04
C ARG A 196 17.23 15.87 0.67
N ASP A 197 16.87 16.11 1.94
CA ASP A 197 17.49 17.17 2.73
C ASP A 197 18.73 16.66 3.46
N ILE A 198 19.81 17.41 3.37
CA ILE A 198 21.08 17.16 4.06
C ILE A 198 21.30 18.23 5.11
N HIS A 199 21.56 17.78 6.32
CA HIS A 199 21.66 18.58 7.52
C HIS A 199 23.13 18.87 7.87
N PRO A 200 23.46 20.08 8.34
CA PRO A 200 24.81 20.45 8.71
C PRO A 200 25.25 19.68 9.98
N ALA A 201 26.35 18.96 9.89
CA ALA A 201 26.95 18.18 10.98
C ALA A 201 28.45 18.46 11.07
N LYS A 202 29.05 18.19 12.23
CA LYS A 202 30.51 18.22 12.39
C LYS A 202 31.08 16.81 12.27
N ASN A 203 32.05 16.64 11.39
CA ASN A 203 32.82 15.41 11.32
C ASN A 203 33.82 15.31 12.50
N ALA A 204 34.52 14.19 12.60
CA ALA A 204 35.55 13.97 13.63
C ALA A 204 36.68 15.03 13.62
N ASP A 205 36.95 15.66 12.48
CA ASP A 205 37.93 16.74 12.33
C ASP A 205 37.37 18.13 12.71
N GLY A 206 36.10 18.21 13.13
CA GLY A 206 35.40 19.46 13.41
C GLY A 206 35.00 20.28 12.18
N LYS A 207 35.18 19.73 10.96
CA LYS A 207 34.76 20.36 9.71
C LYS A 207 33.26 20.22 9.52
N LEU A 208 32.65 21.26 8.93
CA LEU A 208 31.24 21.26 8.57
C LEU A 208 31.01 20.36 7.34
N VAL A 209 30.18 19.35 7.51
CA VAL A 209 29.74 18.43 6.45
C VAL A 209 28.21 18.43 6.43
N TYR A 210 27.61 18.14 5.28
CA TYR A 210 26.16 18.03 5.17
C TYR A 210 25.78 16.57 4.98
N LEU A 211 25.01 16.03 5.92
CA LEU A 211 24.67 14.60 6.00
C LEU A 211 23.16 14.40 6.08
N PRO A 212 22.62 13.32 5.48
CA PRO A 212 21.19 13.02 5.56
C PRO A 212 20.76 12.64 6.99
N LYS A 213 19.45 12.65 7.23
CA LYS A 213 18.86 12.02 8.41
C LYS A 213 19.13 10.51 8.40
N LYS A 214 19.11 9.86 9.57
CA LYS A 214 19.28 8.41 9.69
C LYS A 214 18.21 7.66 8.89
N SER A 215 16.96 8.11 8.91
CA SER A 215 15.87 7.51 8.11
C SER A 215 16.07 7.63 6.60
N GLU A 216 16.75 8.70 6.13
CA GLU A 216 16.97 8.99 4.71
C GLU A 216 18.36 8.55 4.20
N ALA A 217 19.22 8.09 5.11
CA ALA A 217 20.54 7.58 4.80
C ALA A 217 20.46 6.20 4.12
N THR A 218 21.27 6.03 3.08
CA THR A 218 21.48 4.71 2.46
C THR A 218 22.21 3.78 3.43
N ASP A 219 22.12 2.46 3.24
CA ASP A 219 22.76 1.50 4.15
C ASP A 219 24.29 1.66 4.19
N ALA A 220 24.90 2.11 3.09
CA ALA A 220 26.32 2.46 3.05
C ALA A 220 26.63 3.69 3.93
N GLU A 221 25.79 4.71 3.89
CA GLU A 221 25.93 5.93 4.71
C GLU A 221 25.69 5.62 6.20
N LYS A 222 24.69 4.78 6.52
CA LYS A 222 24.41 4.30 7.89
C LYS A 222 25.61 3.59 8.48
N ARG A 223 26.19 2.61 7.78
CA ARG A 223 27.38 1.88 8.27
C ARG A 223 28.61 2.76 8.40
N ALA A 224 28.76 3.76 7.53
CA ALA A 224 29.87 4.71 7.60
C ALA A 224 29.68 5.79 8.69
N GLY A 225 28.54 5.81 9.40
CA GLY A 225 28.21 6.88 10.34
C GLY A 225 28.02 8.24 9.67
N LEU A 226 27.70 8.24 8.37
CA LEU A 226 27.52 9.44 7.55
C LEU A 226 26.05 9.88 7.54
N PHE A 227 25.48 10.02 8.73
CA PHE A 227 24.11 10.49 8.94
C PHE A 227 24.03 11.32 10.22
N VAL A 228 22.92 12.03 10.38
CA VAL A 228 22.55 12.74 11.62
C VAL A 228 21.33 12.06 12.23
N ASP A 229 21.29 11.95 13.55
CA ASP A 229 20.14 11.35 14.24
C ASP A 229 18.86 12.18 14.02
N ASP A 230 17.77 11.50 13.65
CA ASP A 230 16.48 12.12 13.33
C ASP A 230 15.96 12.97 14.49
N ALA A 231 16.05 12.43 15.72
CA ALA A 231 15.64 13.14 16.94
C ALA A 231 16.45 14.42 17.17
N ALA A 232 17.74 14.44 16.81
CA ALA A 232 18.57 15.63 16.93
C ALA A 232 18.16 16.69 15.91
N VAL A 233 17.78 16.28 14.69
CA VAL A 233 17.24 17.17 13.67
C VAL A 233 15.91 17.77 14.08
N GLU A 234 14.98 16.95 14.58
CA GLU A 234 13.69 17.43 15.09
C GLU A 234 13.84 18.37 16.28
N ALA A 235 14.75 18.06 17.21
CA ALA A 235 15.01 18.91 18.37
C ALA A 235 15.62 20.28 17.98
N ALA A 236 16.35 20.35 16.87
CA ALA A 236 16.98 21.58 16.39
C ALA A 236 16.08 22.43 15.48
N GLN A 237 14.92 21.91 15.05
CA GLN A 237 13.95 22.74 14.34
C GLN A 237 13.39 23.80 15.29
N PRO A 238 13.21 25.05 14.83
CA PRO A 238 12.61 26.09 15.65
C PRO A 238 11.20 25.67 16.03
N LYS A 239 10.95 25.53 17.34
CA LYS A 239 9.61 25.24 17.87
C LYS A 239 8.77 26.50 17.65
N GLY A 240 7.69 26.40 16.88
CA GLY A 240 6.74 27.50 16.68
C GLY A 240 6.21 28.06 17.99
N LYS A 241 5.64 29.26 17.95
CA LYS A 241 5.09 29.96 19.12
C LYS A 241 3.74 29.37 19.53
N ALA A 242 3.42 29.46 20.82
CA ALA A 242 2.09 29.15 21.31
C ALA A 242 1.10 30.27 20.90
N PRO A 243 -0.16 29.92 20.59
CA PRO A 243 -1.20 30.93 20.38
C PRO A 243 -1.44 31.71 21.68
N ALA A 244 -1.73 33.00 21.55
CA ALA A 244 -2.17 33.81 22.68
C ALA A 244 -3.57 33.37 23.12
N GLU A 245 -3.77 33.18 24.43
CA GLU A 245 -5.06 32.75 24.98
C GLU A 245 -6.20 33.72 24.59
N GLY A 246 -7.30 33.17 24.07
CA GLY A 246 -8.52 33.92 23.76
C GLY A 246 -8.45 34.83 22.52
N GLY A 247 -7.34 34.82 21.78
CA GLY A 247 -7.17 35.65 20.59
C GLY A 247 -7.87 35.06 19.36
N LYS A 248 -8.72 35.85 18.69
CA LYS A 248 -9.40 35.44 17.45
C LYS A 248 -8.43 35.47 16.26
N PRO A 249 -8.48 34.48 15.35
CA PRO A 249 -7.70 34.52 14.12
C PRO A 249 -8.12 35.70 13.24
N LYS A 250 -7.16 36.26 12.50
CA LYS A 250 -7.40 37.24 11.44
C LYS A 250 -7.11 36.63 10.09
N TYR A 251 -7.83 37.07 9.06
CA TYR A 251 -7.54 36.67 7.70
C TYR A 251 -6.48 37.61 7.09
N ASP A 252 -5.37 37.05 6.65
CA ASP A 252 -4.32 37.76 5.91
C ASP A 252 -4.71 37.80 4.43
N LEU A 253 -5.29 38.93 3.97
CA LEU A 253 -5.70 39.11 2.58
C LEU A 253 -4.51 39.05 1.60
N GLY A 254 -3.29 39.40 2.03
CA GLY A 254 -2.12 39.40 1.15
C GLY A 254 -1.62 37.99 0.80
N LYS A 255 -1.84 37.03 1.71
CA LYS A 255 -1.38 35.64 1.55
C LYS A 255 -2.52 34.61 1.55
N GLY A 256 -3.78 35.07 1.62
CA GLY A 256 -4.98 34.23 1.48
C GLY A 256 -5.18 33.20 2.59
N ARG A 257 -4.73 33.46 3.83
CA ARG A 257 -4.66 32.46 4.91
C ARG A 257 -5.00 33.03 6.29
N ASN A 258 -5.24 32.17 7.28
CA ASN A 258 -5.55 32.61 8.64
C ASN A 258 -4.26 32.80 9.46
N ILE A 259 -4.16 33.93 10.15
CA ILE A 259 -3.07 34.24 11.07
C ILE A 259 -3.61 34.33 12.49
N TYR A 260 -2.90 33.69 13.41
CA TYR A 260 -3.28 33.53 14.80
C TYR A 260 -2.45 34.46 15.68
N PRO A 261 -3.06 35.12 16.67
CA PRO A 261 -2.32 35.99 17.57
C PRO A 261 -1.37 35.16 18.45
N THR A 262 -0.15 35.66 18.61
CA THR A 262 0.91 35.11 19.46
C THR A 262 1.53 36.24 20.28
N GLN A 263 2.08 35.92 21.44
CA GLN A 263 2.76 36.91 22.27
C GLN A 263 4.17 37.17 21.73
N GLY A 264 4.44 38.40 21.33
CA GLY A 264 5.77 38.90 20.95
C GLY A 264 6.70 39.05 22.15
N GLU A 265 8.00 39.17 21.90
CA GLU A 265 9.02 39.39 22.95
C GLU A 265 8.83 40.72 23.69
N ASP A 266 8.21 41.70 23.02
CA ASP A 266 7.85 43.01 23.55
C ASP A 266 6.47 43.02 24.24
N GLY A 267 5.84 41.85 24.40
CA GLY A 267 4.49 41.72 24.95
C GLY A 267 3.37 42.15 24.01
N LYS A 268 3.67 42.59 22.78
CA LYS A 268 2.64 42.92 21.78
C LYS A 268 2.14 41.67 21.09
N LEU A 269 0.89 41.71 20.64
CA LEU A 269 0.31 40.62 19.85
C LEU A 269 0.85 40.66 18.42
N VAL A 270 1.56 39.59 18.04
CA VAL A 270 2.04 39.35 16.67
C VAL A 270 1.18 38.26 16.05
N TYR A 271 0.68 38.48 14.84
CA TYR A 271 -0.14 37.48 14.16
C TYR A 271 0.74 36.61 13.27
N LEU A 272 0.77 35.31 13.53
CA LEU A 272 1.58 34.33 12.83
C LEU A 272 0.70 33.24 12.20
N PRO A 273 1.05 32.72 11.02
CA PRO A 273 0.31 31.63 10.39
C PRO A 273 0.45 30.33 11.19
N LYS A 274 -0.44 29.37 10.92
CA LYS A 274 -0.28 27.97 11.36
C LYS A 274 0.94 27.32 10.72
N GLU A 275 1.46 26.26 11.32
CA GLU A 275 2.64 25.54 10.84
C GLU A 275 2.39 24.97 9.44
N SER A 276 1.22 24.39 9.21
CA SER A 276 0.76 23.92 7.90
C SER A 276 0.62 25.03 6.85
N GLU A 277 0.37 26.27 7.26
CA GLU A 277 0.13 27.42 6.36
C GLU A 277 1.35 28.36 6.25
N ALA A 278 2.41 28.12 7.04
CA ALA A 278 3.62 28.92 7.07
C ALA A 278 4.50 28.62 5.84
N THR A 279 5.07 29.68 5.27
CA THR A 279 6.09 29.58 4.23
C THR A 279 7.39 28.99 4.80
N ASP A 280 8.24 28.43 3.94
CA ASP A 280 9.53 27.87 4.37
C ASP A 280 10.43 28.90 5.09
N LEU A 281 10.35 30.16 4.69
CA LEU A 281 11.04 31.26 5.36
C LEU A 281 10.52 31.44 6.80
N GLU A 282 9.19 31.49 6.97
CA GLU A 282 8.52 31.63 8.27
C GLU A 282 8.79 30.44 9.18
N LYS A 283 8.74 29.21 8.63
CA LYS A 283 9.13 27.97 9.34
C LYS A 283 10.58 28.03 9.81
N SER A 284 11.50 28.43 8.93
CA SER A 284 12.93 28.52 9.27
C SER A 284 13.26 29.55 10.35
N GLN A 285 12.38 30.54 10.55
CA GLN A 285 12.52 31.59 11.56
C GLN A 285 11.70 31.33 12.82
N GLY A 286 10.95 30.22 12.90
CA GLY A 286 10.02 29.97 14.01
C GLY A 286 8.83 30.95 14.06
N LEU A 287 8.53 31.62 12.95
CA LEU A 287 7.45 32.60 12.82
C LEU A 287 6.13 31.92 12.43
N PHE A 288 5.74 30.92 13.21
CA PHE A 288 4.49 30.18 13.02
C PHE A 288 3.91 29.73 14.36
N VAL A 289 2.63 29.40 14.35
CA VAL A 289 1.92 28.78 15.47
C VAL A 289 1.88 27.28 15.23
N ARG A 290 2.22 26.47 16.24
CA ARG A 290 2.12 25.02 16.14
C ARG A 290 0.68 24.57 15.92
N ASP A 291 0.50 23.52 15.13
CA ASP A 291 -0.82 23.04 14.73
C ASP A 291 -1.59 22.30 15.86
N ALA A 292 -1.04 22.22 17.07
CA ALA A 292 -1.69 21.58 18.22
C ALA A 292 -1.37 22.30 19.55
N ASP A 293 -2.38 23.01 20.06
CA ASP A 293 -2.76 23.17 21.49
C ASP A 293 -4.06 24.01 21.53
N GLU A 294 -5.14 23.53 20.90
CA GLU A 294 -6.50 23.96 21.29
C GLU A 294 -6.86 23.24 22.59
N GLY A 295 -6.22 23.68 23.67
CA GLY A 295 -6.73 23.50 25.02
C GLY A 295 -8.05 24.25 25.13
N ASN A 296 -9.14 23.51 25.22
CA ASN A 296 -10.52 23.95 25.40
C ASN A 296 -10.67 25.07 26.45
N PRO A 297 -11.35 26.18 26.12
CA PRO A 297 -12.34 26.70 27.06
C PRO A 297 -13.68 26.97 26.36
N ALA A 298 -14.66 26.13 26.65
CA ALA A 298 -16.04 26.51 26.94
C ALA A 298 -16.65 27.61 26.05
N ARG A 299 -16.97 27.28 24.79
CA ARG A 299 -18.18 27.75 24.07
C ARG A 299 -18.18 27.19 22.65
N ASN A 300 -18.86 26.06 22.47
CA ASN A 300 -19.77 25.77 21.35
C ASN A 300 -20.34 24.34 21.47
N THR A 301 -20.85 23.96 22.64
CA THR A 301 -21.65 22.75 22.85
C THR A 301 -23.09 22.92 22.33
N ALA A 302 -23.26 23.36 21.08
CA ALA A 302 -24.58 23.43 20.44
C ALA A 302 -24.59 23.01 18.96
N THR A 303 -23.45 22.67 18.35
CA THR A 303 -23.41 22.22 16.94
C THR A 303 -22.67 20.91 16.69
N ASP A 304 -21.95 20.36 17.68
CA ASP A 304 -21.08 19.19 17.46
C ASP A 304 -21.70 17.84 17.87
N GLN A 305 -23.03 17.79 18.06
CA GLN A 305 -23.78 16.52 18.12
C GLN A 305 -24.50 16.19 16.81
N LYS A 306 -23.89 16.53 15.67
CA LYS A 306 -24.26 15.94 14.38
C LYS A 306 -23.03 15.55 13.56
N GLY A 307 -22.60 14.31 13.80
CA GLY A 307 -22.21 13.40 12.73
C GLY A 307 -20.80 13.56 12.19
N ASP A 308 -19.91 12.81 12.83
CA ASP A 308 -18.54 12.49 12.45
C ASP A 308 -18.48 11.64 11.16
N THR A 309 -18.88 12.21 10.01
CA THR A 309 -18.92 11.54 8.69
C THR A 309 -18.35 12.35 7.53
N ASN A 310 -17.52 13.37 7.81
CA ASN A 310 -17.13 14.36 6.79
C ASN A 310 -15.69 14.26 6.25
N GLY A 311 -14.89 13.23 6.57
CA GLY A 311 -13.60 13.02 5.88
C GLY A 311 -13.78 12.60 4.41
N SER A 312 -14.69 11.66 4.16
CA SER A 312 -15.07 11.20 2.83
C SER A 312 -16.01 12.17 2.11
N GLN A 313 -16.91 12.86 2.84
CA GLN A 313 -17.75 13.90 2.23
C GLN A 313 -16.98 15.16 1.86
N HIS A 314 -15.86 15.51 2.49
CA HIS A 314 -15.10 16.69 2.05
C HIS A 314 -14.37 16.46 0.73
N GLN A 315 -13.94 15.21 0.48
CA GLN A 315 -13.41 14.78 -0.82
C GLN A 315 -14.52 14.58 -1.85
N GLN A 316 -15.64 13.96 -1.47
CA GLN A 316 -16.82 13.86 -2.34
C GLN A 316 -17.42 15.22 -2.68
N ARG A 317 -17.45 16.19 -1.75
CA ARG A 317 -17.85 17.58 -2.03
C ARG A 317 -16.81 18.36 -2.83
N ARG A 318 -15.52 17.99 -2.80
CA ARG A 318 -14.52 18.56 -3.72
C ARG A 318 -14.66 17.97 -5.13
N SER A 319 -14.94 16.68 -5.27
CA SER A 319 -15.23 16.06 -6.57
C SER A 319 -16.59 16.47 -7.12
N GLU A 320 -17.61 16.61 -6.26
CA GLU A 320 -18.92 17.15 -6.62
C GLU A 320 -18.82 18.65 -6.88
N ARG A 321 -17.98 19.43 -6.19
CA ARG A 321 -17.77 20.85 -6.54
C ARG A 321 -16.90 21.03 -7.78
N ALA A 322 -16.06 20.05 -8.15
CA ALA A 322 -15.38 20.03 -9.44
C ALA A 322 -16.30 19.58 -10.59
N GLY A 323 -17.25 18.68 -10.31
CA GLY A 323 -18.28 18.22 -11.27
C GLY A 323 -19.53 19.09 -11.33
N ASN A 324 -19.75 19.98 -10.35
CA ASN A 324 -20.95 20.82 -10.20
C ASN A 324 -20.57 22.31 -10.07
N LEU A 325 -19.39 22.68 -10.60
CA LEU A 325 -19.18 24.05 -11.07
C LEU A 325 -20.22 24.26 -12.19
N PRO A 326 -21.16 25.21 -12.06
CA PRO A 326 -21.91 25.63 -13.24
C PRO A 326 -20.87 26.02 -14.28
N ALA A 327 -21.04 25.50 -15.51
CA ALA A 327 -20.28 25.95 -16.67
C ALA A 327 -20.02 27.44 -16.51
N ALA A 328 -18.73 27.79 -16.33
CA ALA A 328 -18.34 29.17 -16.13
C ALA A 328 -18.94 29.96 -17.28
N ASN A 329 -19.95 30.75 -16.97
CA ASN A 329 -20.64 31.59 -17.93
C ASN A 329 -19.57 32.48 -18.57
N PRO A 330 -19.28 32.38 -19.88
CA PRO A 330 -18.12 33.03 -20.49
C PRO A 330 -18.32 34.54 -20.70
N GLN A 331 -19.16 35.20 -19.89
CA GLN A 331 -19.61 36.57 -20.14
C GLN A 331 -18.94 37.67 -19.32
N THR A 332 -17.92 37.40 -18.51
CA THR A 332 -17.24 38.49 -17.77
C THR A 332 -15.73 38.32 -17.68
N GLU A 333 -15.04 38.39 -18.83
CA GLU A 333 -13.69 38.95 -18.87
C GLU A 333 -13.56 39.85 -20.11
N THR A 334 -13.85 41.13 -19.88
CA THR A 334 -13.44 42.23 -20.73
C THR A 334 -11.94 42.45 -20.58
N ASP A 335 -11.10 41.70 -21.28
CA ASP A 335 -9.83 42.26 -21.78
C ASP A 335 -9.15 41.36 -22.82
N SER A 336 -8.58 41.98 -23.84
CA SER A 336 -7.84 41.42 -25.00
C SER A 336 -8.67 40.79 -26.15
N GLY A 337 -9.08 41.64 -27.09
CA GLY A 337 -9.76 41.32 -28.35
C GLY A 337 -8.93 40.51 -29.35
N LYS A 338 -8.75 39.21 -29.09
CA LYS A 338 -8.52 38.20 -30.13
C LYS A 338 -9.64 37.17 -30.05
N PRO A 339 -10.33 36.83 -31.15
CA PRO A 339 -11.30 35.73 -31.13
C PRO A 339 -10.54 34.47 -30.66
N ARG A 340 -10.87 33.99 -29.46
CA ARG A 340 -10.38 32.70 -28.98
C ARG A 340 -10.89 31.67 -30.00
N ASP A 341 -9.98 30.84 -30.45
CA ASP A 341 -10.20 29.75 -31.40
C ASP A 341 -11.08 28.69 -30.69
N LEU A 342 -12.39 28.97 -30.59
CA LEU A 342 -13.41 28.14 -29.93
C LEU A 342 -13.40 26.69 -30.45
N ALA A 343 -12.87 26.50 -31.66
CA ALA A 343 -12.65 25.21 -32.30
C ALA A 343 -11.71 24.24 -31.55
N LYS A 344 -11.01 24.65 -30.47
CA LYS A 344 -9.93 23.84 -29.88
C LYS A 344 -10.23 23.13 -28.56
N ARG A 345 -11.30 23.45 -27.85
CA ARG A 345 -11.62 22.77 -26.57
C ARG A 345 -12.88 21.92 -26.72
N PRO A 346 -12.84 20.62 -26.34
CA PRO A 346 -14.03 19.79 -26.32
C PRO A 346 -15.01 20.32 -25.27
N VAL A 347 -16.29 20.33 -25.61
CA VAL A 347 -17.37 20.71 -24.71
C VAL A 347 -17.84 19.44 -23.98
N PRO A 348 -17.85 19.42 -22.64
CA PRO A 348 -18.16 18.20 -21.89
C PRO A 348 -19.66 17.87 -21.86
N GLU A 349 -20.53 18.86 -22.02
CA GLU A 349 -21.97 18.72 -21.83
C GLU A 349 -22.75 19.67 -22.74
N ALA A 350 -23.85 19.19 -23.31
CA ALA A 350 -24.82 19.99 -24.07
C ALA A 350 -25.73 20.82 -23.16
N GLN A 351 -26.44 21.81 -23.71
CA GLN A 351 -27.39 22.65 -22.95
C GLN A 351 -28.54 21.84 -22.34
N ASP A 352 -28.89 20.70 -22.92
CA ASP A 352 -29.92 19.79 -22.40
C ASP A 352 -29.42 18.87 -21.27
N GLY A 353 -28.13 18.97 -20.91
CA GLY A 353 -27.47 18.15 -19.90
C GLY A 353 -26.89 16.83 -20.44
N THR A 354 -26.88 16.63 -21.76
CA THR A 354 -26.31 15.41 -22.35
C THR A 354 -24.78 15.47 -22.29
N PRO A 355 -24.10 14.48 -21.66
CA PRO A 355 -22.64 14.43 -21.66
C PRO A 355 -22.14 14.08 -23.07
N LEU A 356 -21.19 14.87 -23.56
CA LEU A 356 -20.63 14.76 -24.90
C LEU A 356 -19.23 14.17 -24.82
N TRP A 357 -19.02 13.13 -25.63
CA TRP A 357 -17.71 12.50 -25.73
C TRP A 357 -16.69 13.45 -26.38
N ASP A 358 -15.50 13.54 -25.80
CA ASP A 358 -14.42 14.44 -26.23
C ASP A 358 -13.63 13.91 -27.45
N GLY A 359 -13.91 12.68 -27.88
CA GLY A 359 -13.22 12.00 -28.98
C GLY A 359 -11.93 11.29 -28.58
N LYS A 360 -11.51 11.36 -27.30
CA LYS A 360 -10.23 10.82 -26.80
C LYS A 360 -10.39 9.91 -25.58
N THR A 361 -11.11 10.35 -24.57
CA THR A 361 -11.25 9.63 -23.30
C THR A 361 -12.32 8.55 -23.43
N MET A 362 -11.96 7.29 -23.15
CA MET A 362 -12.96 6.23 -23.20
C MET A 362 -13.92 6.34 -22.03
N PRO A 363 -15.24 6.24 -22.28
CA PRO A 363 -16.23 6.27 -21.22
C PRO A 363 -16.11 5.05 -20.32
N GLU A 364 -16.67 5.15 -19.12
CA GLU A 364 -16.71 4.04 -18.18
C GLU A 364 -17.75 3.01 -18.59
N VAL A 365 -17.29 1.76 -18.68
CA VAL A 365 -18.12 0.59 -18.98
C VAL A 365 -18.79 0.14 -17.70
N ASP A 366 -19.94 -0.52 -17.81
CA ASP A 366 -20.65 -1.08 -16.67
C ASP A 366 -19.75 -1.94 -15.76
N ALA A 367 -19.97 -1.84 -14.45
CA ALA A 367 -19.13 -2.47 -13.44
C ALA A 367 -19.20 -4.00 -13.52
N GLU A 368 -20.34 -4.59 -13.88
CA GLU A 368 -20.50 -6.04 -13.97
C GLU A 368 -19.69 -6.60 -15.14
N VAL A 369 -19.75 -5.92 -16.30
CA VAL A 369 -18.96 -6.26 -17.49
C VAL A 369 -17.46 -6.17 -17.17
N SER A 370 -17.06 -5.09 -16.50
CA SER A 370 -15.69 -4.87 -16.07
C SER A 370 -15.19 -5.99 -15.15
N GLN A 371 -15.94 -6.34 -14.11
CA GLN A 371 -15.57 -7.40 -13.18
C GLN A 371 -15.48 -8.78 -13.86
N ASN A 372 -16.41 -9.09 -14.75
CA ASN A 372 -16.42 -10.37 -15.46
C ASN A 372 -15.19 -10.55 -16.36
N LEU A 373 -14.73 -9.47 -17.01
CA LEU A 373 -13.50 -9.50 -17.78
C LEU A 373 -12.26 -9.63 -16.87
N LEU A 374 -12.20 -8.85 -15.79
CA LEU A 374 -11.06 -8.85 -14.87
C LEU A 374 -10.85 -10.21 -14.18
N LYS A 375 -11.92 -10.96 -13.88
CA LYS A 375 -11.85 -12.32 -13.29
C LYS A 375 -11.05 -13.31 -14.14
N ASN A 376 -11.05 -13.13 -15.47
CA ASN A 376 -10.37 -14.04 -16.40
C ASN A 376 -8.90 -13.70 -16.60
N LEU A 377 -8.43 -12.57 -16.07
CA LEU A 377 -7.06 -12.11 -16.20
C LEU A 377 -6.19 -12.59 -15.04
N LYS A 378 -4.88 -12.62 -15.26
CA LYS A 378 -3.88 -12.94 -14.23
C LYS A 378 -3.22 -11.64 -13.74
N PRO A 379 -3.81 -10.93 -12.78
CA PRO A 379 -3.23 -9.71 -12.25
C PRO A 379 -1.94 -9.97 -11.46
N LYS A 380 -1.14 -8.92 -11.29
CA LYS A 380 0.03 -8.88 -10.40
C LYS A 380 -0.23 -7.88 -9.29
N TYR A 381 0.14 -8.24 -8.05
CA TYR A 381 0.05 -7.32 -6.93
C TYR A 381 1.29 -6.42 -6.88
N ASP A 382 1.07 -5.11 -6.85
CA ASP A 382 2.10 -4.10 -6.66
C ASP A 382 2.27 -3.84 -5.15
N ILE A 383 3.28 -4.44 -4.54
CA ILE A 383 3.55 -4.35 -3.10
C ILE A 383 3.87 -2.90 -2.70
N GLY A 384 4.52 -2.13 -3.57
CA GLY A 384 4.94 -0.76 -3.24
C GLY A 384 3.78 0.21 -3.12
N LYS A 385 2.66 -0.06 -3.81
CA LYS A 385 1.49 0.81 -3.84
C LYS A 385 0.20 0.15 -3.33
N GLY A 386 0.26 -1.12 -2.93
CA GLY A 386 -0.84 -1.85 -2.32
C GLY A 386 -2.05 -2.08 -3.24
N ARG A 387 -1.82 -2.38 -4.53
CA ARG A 387 -2.87 -2.39 -5.56
C ARG A 387 -2.68 -3.47 -6.63
N MET A 388 -3.68 -3.70 -7.47
CA MET A 388 -3.66 -4.74 -8.50
C MET A 388 -3.32 -4.15 -9.87
N LEU A 389 -2.39 -4.82 -10.57
CA LEU A 389 -2.01 -4.48 -11.93
C LEU A 389 -2.48 -5.56 -12.88
N TYR A 390 -3.17 -5.18 -13.96
CA TYR A 390 -3.68 -6.13 -14.94
C TYR A 390 -2.85 -6.09 -16.23
N PRO A 391 -2.66 -7.25 -16.89
CA PRO A 391 -1.98 -7.31 -18.16
C PRO A 391 -2.80 -6.56 -19.23
N THR A 392 -2.16 -5.68 -19.97
CA THR A 392 -2.81 -4.79 -20.95
C THR A 392 -1.89 -4.45 -22.09
N GLU A 393 -2.45 -4.12 -23.25
CA GLU A 393 -1.67 -3.61 -24.37
C GLU A 393 -1.36 -2.12 -24.15
N ILE A 394 -0.06 -1.80 -24.03
CA ILE A 394 0.43 -0.43 -23.84
C ILE A 394 0.93 0.21 -25.14
N ALA A 395 1.13 -0.60 -26.17
CA ALA A 395 1.49 -0.24 -27.54
C ALA A 395 1.24 -1.49 -28.42
N PRO A 396 1.16 -1.36 -29.76
CA PRO A 396 0.88 -2.51 -30.64
C PRO A 396 1.80 -3.71 -30.35
N GLY A 397 1.23 -4.82 -29.89
CA GLY A 397 1.95 -6.05 -29.55
C GLY A 397 2.78 -6.01 -28.27
N LYS A 398 2.75 -4.92 -27.49
CA LYS A 398 3.49 -4.76 -26.24
C LYS A 398 2.56 -4.86 -25.04
N ILE A 399 2.73 -5.90 -24.22
CA ILE A 399 1.97 -6.11 -22.99
C ILE A 399 2.70 -5.47 -21.81
N GLY A 400 1.99 -4.61 -21.07
CA GLY A 400 2.39 -4.03 -19.79
C GLY A 400 1.44 -4.44 -18.65
N TYR A 401 1.75 -3.99 -17.44
CA TYR A 401 0.91 -4.17 -16.26
C TYR A 401 0.55 -2.80 -15.70
N LEU A 402 -0.73 -2.43 -15.73
CA LEU A 402 -1.20 -1.12 -15.30
C LEU A 402 -2.33 -1.26 -14.26
N PRO A 403 -2.55 -0.24 -13.41
CA PRO A 403 -3.67 -0.24 -12.47
C PRO A 403 -4.99 0.16 -13.14
N LEU A 404 -6.10 -0.12 -12.47
CA LEU A 404 -7.40 0.48 -12.80
C LEU A 404 -7.36 1.99 -12.54
N LYS A 405 -8.25 2.78 -13.16
CA LYS A 405 -8.28 4.25 -13.02
C LYS A 405 -8.37 4.67 -11.55
N ASP A 406 -9.25 4.05 -10.77
CA ASP A 406 -9.48 4.40 -9.36
C ASP A 406 -8.33 3.98 -8.44
N GLU A 407 -7.48 3.05 -8.89
CA GLU A 407 -6.28 2.59 -8.18
C GLU A 407 -5.01 3.34 -8.65
N ALA A 408 -5.10 4.08 -9.76
CA ALA A 408 -3.99 4.86 -10.30
C ALA A 408 -3.76 6.12 -9.45
N SER A 409 -2.49 6.50 -9.27
CA SER A 409 -2.18 7.75 -8.58
C SER A 409 -2.60 8.95 -9.45
N PRO A 410 -2.77 10.16 -8.88
CA PRO A 410 -3.10 11.35 -9.68
C PRO A 410 -2.13 11.61 -10.84
N GLN A 411 -0.82 11.44 -10.59
CA GLN A 411 0.22 11.57 -11.62
C GLN A 411 0.07 10.51 -12.74
N GLU A 412 -0.34 9.29 -12.38
CA GLU A 412 -0.60 8.23 -13.37
C GLU A 412 -1.87 8.50 -14.16
N GLN A 413 -2.93 9.01 -13.53
CA GLN A 413 -4.16 9.43 -14.21
C GLN A 413 -3.87 10.56 -15.22
N GLU A 414 -3.14 11.59 -14.80
CA GLU A 414 -2.74 12.71 -15.67
C GLU A 414 -1.88 12.23 -16.85
N ALA A 415 -1.01 11.25 -16.62
CA ALA A 415 -0.16 10.67 -17.66
C ALA A 415 -0.88 9.59 -18.52
N GLY A 416 -2.14 9.26 -18.24
CA GLY A 416 -2.88 8.20 -18.94
C GLY A 416 -2.35 6.78 -18.65
N ILE A 417 -1.62 6.59 -17.55
CA ILE A 417 -0.99 5.32 -17.12
C ILE A 417 -1.99 4.51 -16.29
N TYR A 418 -3.12 4.18 -16.90
CA TYR A 418 -4.16 3.35 -16.32
C TYR A 418 -4.93 2.59 -17.40
N LEU A 419 -5.71 1.62 -16.97
CA LEU A 419 -6.47 0.74 -17.84
C LEU A 419 -7.84 1.30 -18.21
N ARG A 420 -8.23 1.07 -19.47
CA ARG A 420 -9.62 1.16 -19.92
C ARG A 420 -10.03 -0.08 -20.68
N LEU A 421 -11.33 -0.37 -20.63
CA LEU A 421 -11.99 -1.39 -21.41
C LEU A 421 -12.41 -0.79 -22.75
N VAL A 422 -12.04 -1.46 -23.84
CA VAL A 422 -12.35 -1.02 -25.19
C VAL A 422 -12.72 -2.21 -26.07
N PRO A 423 -13.43 -1.98 -27.18
CA PRO A 423 -13.59 -2.99 -28.22
C PRO A 423 -12.23 -3.48 -28.72
N GLU A 424 -12.17 -4.76 -29.11
CA GLU A 424 -10.95 -5.34 -29.71
C GLU A 424 -10.57 -4.64 -31.02
N GLU A 425 -11.57 -4.29 -31.82
CA GLU A 425 -11.42 -3.57 -33.09
C GLU A 425 -11.07 -2.07 -32.89
N PRO A 426 -10.49 -1.40 -33.91
CA PRO A 426 -10.24 0.03 -33.86
C PRO A 426 -11.53 0.83 -33.62
N LEU A 427 -11.43 1.90 -32.84
CA LEU A 427 -12.62 2.67 -32.44
C LEU A 427 -13.35 3.31 -33.62
N GLU A 428 -12.63 3.73 -34.67
CA GLU A 428 -13.23 4.26 -35.89
C GLU A 428 -14.15 3.23 -36.57
N GLU A 429 -13.67 1.98 -36.70
CA GLU A 429 -14.43 0.88 -37.30
C GLU A 429 -15.63 0.50 -36.43
N PHE A 430 -15.42 0.46 -35.10
CA PHE A 430 -16.49 0.23 -34.15
C PHE A 430 -17.60 1.28 -34.26
N LEU A 431 -17.24 2.57 -34.31
CA LEU A 431 -18.21 3.66 -34.44
C LEU A 431 -18.90 3.68 -35.79
N ALA A 432 -18.19 3.35 -36.88
CA ALA A 432 -18.78 3.24 -38.20
C ALA A 432 -19.81 2.10 -38.26
N ARG A 433 -19.52 0.95 -37.64
CA ARG A 433 -20.44 -0.19 -37.56
C ARG A 433 -21.66 0.11 -36.67
N ASN A 434 -21.45 0.82 -35.56
CA ASN A 434 -22.47 1.12 -34.56
C ASN A 434 -23.05 2.53 -34.71
N GLN A 435 -23.03 3.10 -35.92
CA GLN A 435 -23.52 4.46 -36.17
C GLN A 435 -25.02 4.64 -35.80
N ALA A 436 -25.81 3.57 -35.86
CA ALA A 436 -27.20 3.58 -35.44
C ALA A 436 -27.37 3.68 -33.91
N GLU A 437 -26.43 3.14 -33.13
CA GLU A 437 -26.47 3.16 -31.65
C GLU A 437 -25.75 4.38 -31.08
N VAL A 438 -24.67 4.83 -31.73
CA VAL A 438 -23.86 5.98 -31.32
C VAL A 438 -23.78 7.00 -32.45
N PRO A 439 -24.91 7.64 -32.82
CA PRO A 439 -24.92 8.62 -33.90
C PRO A 439 -24.13 9.87 -33.51
N ALA A 440 -23.43 10.45 -34.49
CA ALA A 440 -22.93 11.82 -34.37
C ALA A 440 -24.11 12.78 -34.62
N ALA A 441 -24.55 13.46 -33.58
CA ALA A 441 -25.69 14.38 -33.59
C ALA A 441 -25.25 15.81 -33.29
N SER A 442 -26.03 16.78 -33.77
CA SER A 442 -25.83 18.19 -33.42
C SER A 442 -26.44 18.46 -32.04
N TYR A 443 -25.63 19.00 -31.14
CA TYR A 443 -26.02 19.43 -29.80
C TYR A 443 -25.88 20.95 -29.67
N GLU A 444 -26.85 21.58 -29.00
CA GLU A 444 -26.75 22.99 -28.64
C GLU A 444 -25.86 23.14 -27.40
N VAL A 445 -24.85 24.00 -27.50
CA VAL A 445 -23.91 24.35 -26.43
C VAL A 445 -23.93 25.87 -26.23
N GLY A 446 -23.40 26.39 -25.13
CA GLY A 446 -23.49 27.83 -24.81
C GLY A 446 -22.95 28.77 -25.92
N GLU A 447 -21.99 28.30 -26.71
CA GLU A 447 -21.29 29.09 -27.73
C GLU A 447 -21.68 28.74 -29.17
N GLY A 448 -22.63 27.82 -29.40
CA GLY A 448 -23.06 27.41 -30.75
C GLY A 448 -23.63 26.00 -30.84
N LYS A 449 -23.49 25.37 -32.01
CA LYS A 449 -23.84 23.97 -32.24
C LYS A 449 -22.58 23.14 -32.46
N VAL A 450 -22.53 22.00 -31.79
CA VAL A 450 -21.43 21.05 -31.90
C VAL A 450 -21.98 19.70 -32.33
N LYS A 451 -21.40 19.16 -33.40
CA LYS A 451 -21.62 17.78 -33.81
C LYS A 451 -20.72 16.87 -32.98
N ALA A 452 -21.33 16.09 -32.11
CA ALA A 452 -20.65 15.21 -31.17
C ALA A 452 -21.38 13.87 -31.04
N ARG A 453 -20.81 12.96 -30.25
CA ARG A 453 -21.46 11.70 -29.84
C ARG A 453 -21.76 11.76 -28.36
N SER A 454 -22.89 11.23 -27.93
CA SER A 454 -23.23 11.11 -26.52
C SER A 454 -22.30 10.11 -25.82
N GLU A 455 -21.72 10.52 -24.69
CA GLU A 455 -20.84 9.67 -23.88
C GLU A 455 -21.59 8.45 -23.33
N THR A 456 -22.84 8.64 -22.88
CA THR A 456 -23.67 7.55 -22.34
C THR A 456 -24.07 6.54 -23.41
N ALA A 457 -24.42 6.99 -24.61
CA ALA A 457 -24.70 6.11 -25.74
C ALA A 457 -23.47 5.26 -26.11
N LEU A 458 -22.29 5.88 -26.14
CA LEU A 458 -21.02 5.19 -26.40
C LEU A 458 -20.71 4.15 -25.32
N ALA A 459 -20.85 4.50 -24.04
CA ALA A 459 -20.64 3.59 -22.92
C ALA A 459 -21.54 2.34 -23.01
N GLN A 460 -22.82 2.54 -23.35
CA GLN A 460 -23.79 1.45 -23.52
C GLN A 460 -23.45 0.57 -24.72
N ALA A 461 -23.09 1.16 -25.87
CA ALA A 461 -22.70 0.42 -27.06
C ALA A 461 -21.45 -0.44 -26.81
N ILE A 462 -20.42 0.12 -26.14
CA ILE A 462 -19.23 -0.63 -25.76
C ILE A 462 -19.59 -1.77 -24.79
N SER A 463 -20.43 -1.52 -23.79
CA SER A 463 -20.82 -2.54 -22.81
C SER A 463 -21.52 -3.75 -23.45
N ARG A 464 -22.27 -3.53 -24.53
CA ARG A 464 -22.97 -4.59 -25.29
C ARG A 464 -22.05 -5.32 -26.26
N HIS A 465 -20.96 -4.70 -26.70
CA HIS A 465 -20.07 -5.27 -27.69
C HIS A 465 -19.00 -6.16 -27.04
N GLN A 466 -19.13 -7.48 -27.22
CA GLN A 466 -18.15 -8.46 -26.79
C GLN A 466 -17.46 -9.06 -28.03
N PRO A 467 -16.15 -9.34 -28.00
CA PRO A 467 -15.24 -9.25 -26.85
C PRO A 467 -14.70 -7.83 -26.60
N LEU A 468 -14.47 -7.54 -25.31
CA LEU A 468 -13.72 -6.36 -24.86
C LEU A 468 -12.28 -6.73 -24.53
N VAL A 469 -11.36 -5.77 -24.66
CA VAL A 469 -9.96 -5.89 -24.29
C VAL A 469 -9.52 -4.75 -23.39
N LEU A 470 -8.47 -4.99 -22.59
CA LEU A 470 -7.82 -3.93 -21.83
C LEU A 470 -6.73 -3.26 -22.66
N ARG A 471 -6.80 -1.93 -22.74
CA ARG A 471 -5.75 -1.07 -23.31
C ARG A 471 -5.41 0.05 -22.34
N SER A 472 -4.19 0.57 -22.45
CA SER A 472 -3.80 1.76 -21.66
C SER A 472 -4.48 3.02 -22.20
N GLN A 473 -4.93 3.93 -21.32
CA GLN A 473 -5.52 5.20 -21.76
C GLN A 473 -4.54 6.01 -22.61
N LYS A 474 -3.26 6.01 -22.25
CA LYS A 474 -2.21 6.66 -23.04
C LYS A 474 -2.18 6.15 -24.48
N TYR A 475 -2.20 4.84 -24.68
CA TYR A 475 -2.24 4.24 -26.02
C TYR A 475 -3.51 4.64 -26.79
N LEU A 476 -4.66 4.68 -26.09
CA LEU A 476 -5.91 5.13 -26.70
C LEU A 476 -5.88 6.60 -27.11
N ASN A 477 -5.26 7.46 -26.32
CA ASN A 477 -5.07 8.86 -26.68
C ASN A 477 -4.18 9.00 -27.93
N GLU A 478 -3.10 8.22 -28.02
CA GLU A 478 -2.22 8.21 -29.20
C GLU A 478 -2.98 7.75 -30.47
N LEU A 479 -3.84 6.73 -30.34
CA LEU A 479 -4.71 6.29 -31.44
C LEU A 479 -5.75 7.35 -31.81
N ALA A 480 -6.39 7.98 -30.83
CA ALA A 480 -7.38 9.02 -31.05
C ALA A 480 -6.78 10.28 -31.69
N GLU A 481 -5.52 10.58 -31.42
CA GLU A 481 -4.80 11.69 -32.06
C GLU A 481 -4.40 11.39 -33.50
N ALA A 482 -4.15 10.13 -33.83
CA ALA A 482 -3.92 9.69 -35.20
C ALA A 482 -5.21 9.62 -36.03
N ALA A 483 -6.34 9.37 -35.36
CA ALA A 483 -7.67 9.22 -35.95
C ALA A 483 -8.32 10.58 -36.24
N THR A 484 -8.41 10.96 -37.52
CA THR A 484 -9.12 12.18 -37.94
C THR A 484 -10.63 11.93 -37.94
N GLY A 485 -11.39 12.69 -37.15
CA GLY A 485 -12.88 12.65 -37.17
C GLY A 485 -13.56 11.94 -35.99
N LEU A 486 -12.81 11.56 -34.96
CA LEU A 486 -13.38 11.08 -33.71
C LEU A 486 -13.84 12.21 -32.77
N GLY A 487 -13.18 13.36 -32.87
CA GLY A 487 -13.45 14.56 -32.06
C GLY A 487 -14.76 15.25 -32.39
N GLN A 488 -15.08 16.23 -31.55
CA GLN A 488 -16.22 17.14 -31.73
C GLN A 488 -15.96 18.10 -32.89
N GLU A 489 -16.98 18.34 -33.72
CA GLU A 489 -16.92 19.26 -34.85
C GLU A 489 -17.89 20.43 -34.61
N TRP A 490 -17.39 21.66 -34.60
CA TRP A 490 -18.25 22.84 -34.50
C TRP A 490 -18.99 23.08 -35.82
N GLU A 491 -20.30 23.26 -35.75
CA GLU A 491 -21.11 23.64 -36.91
C GLU A 491 -21.05 25.16 -37.08
N SER A 492 -20.55 25.62 -38.23
CA SER A 492 -20.35 27.03 -38.58
C SER A 492 -21.61 27.74 -39.05
#